data_AF-A0A103EEU1-F1
#
_entry.id   AF-A0A103EEU1-F1
#
_cell.length_a   1.000
_cell.length_b   1.000
_cell.length_c   1.000
_cell.angle_alpha   90.00
_cell.angle_beta   90.00
_cell.angle_gamma   90.00
#
_symmetry.space_group_name_H-M   'P 1'
#
loop_
_entity.id
_entity.type
_entity.pdbx_description
1 polymer ?
#
loop_
_entity_poly.entity_id
_entity_poly.type
_entity_poly.pdbx_seq_one_letter_code
_entity_poly.pdbx_strand_id
1 'polypeptide(L)' 'MEIRMSILIKFIAEHGCRAVPLGSDKFLCEEQFAGESFPDTANEFYGPYWTPVPATKVAVRNWLGY' A
#
# COMPACT_ATOMS: atom_id res chain seq x y z
N MET A 1 3.30 -20.30 -5.90
CA MET A 1 3.96 -19.87 -4.65
C MET A 1 3.18 -18.68 -4.12
N GLU A 2 2.26 -18.90 -3.18
CA GLU A 2 1.54 -17.82 -2.52
C GLU A 2 2.53 -17.02 -1.66
N ILE A 3 2.73 -15.76 -2.02
CA ILE A 3 3.48 -14.84 -1.17
C ILE A 3 2.55 -14.40 -0.05
N ARG A 4 2.97 -14.60 1.19
CA ARG A 4 2.19 -14.19 2.36
C ARG A 4 1.99 -12.67 2.34
N MET A 5 0.77 -12.19 2.60
CA MET A 5 0.42 -10.76 2.59
C MET A 5 1.37 -9.92 3.45
N SER A 6 1.82 -10.45 4.59
CA SER A 6 2.77 -9.78 5.48
C SER A 6 4.11 -9.45 4.81
N ILE A 7 4.57 -10.28 3.87
CA ILE A 7 5.81 -10.04 3.12
C ILE A 7 5.62 -8.88 2.13
N LEU A 8 4.47 -8.84 1.44
CA LEU A 8 4.17 -7.74 0.51
C LEU A 8 3.98 -6.41 1.23
N ILE A 9 3.33 -6.40 2.40
CA ILE A 9 3.19 -5.19 3.22
C ILE A 9 4.56 -4.68 3.67
N LYS A 10 5.44 -5.57 4.14
CA LYS A 10 6.80 -5.18 4.50
C LYS A 10 7.57 -4.59 3.31
N PHE A 11 7.45 -5.22 2.14
CA PHE A 11 8.06 -4.73 0.91
C PHE A 11 7.54 -3.33 0.51
N ILE A 12 6.23 -3.08 0.63
CA ILE A 12 5.64 -1.75 0.37
C ILE A 12 6.19 -0.71 1.37
N ALA A 13 6.31 -1.07 2.65
CA ALA A 13 6.86 -0.19 3.68
C ALA A 13 8.34 0.17 3.45
N GLU A 14 9.15 -0.76 2.93
CA GLU A 14 10.55 -0.51 2.56
C GLU A 14 10.70 0.53 1.44
N HIS A 15 9.64 0.81 0.67
CA HIS A 15 9.59 1.86 -0.35
C HIS A 15 8.99 3.17 0.18
N GLY A 16 8.78 3.31 1.49
CA GLY A 16 8.20 4.52 2.09
C GLY A 16 6.70 4.69 1.84
N CYS A 17 6.02 3.64 1.38
CA CYS A 17 4.57 3.62 1.18
C CYS A 17 3.87 2.90 2.33
N ARG A 18 2.57 3.14 2.51
CA ARG A 18 1.73 2.37 3.46
C ARG A 18 0.80 1.43 2.71
N ALA A 19 0.46 0.31 3.34
CA ALA A 19 -0.54 -0.61 2.82
C ALA A 19 -1.32 -1.27 3.96
N VAL A 20 -2.64 -1.34 3.82
CA VAL A 20 -3.51 -2.11 4.70
C VAL A 20 -4.15 -3.26 3.94
N PRO A 21 -4.29 -4.46 4.54
CA PRO A 21 -5.08 -5.54 3.96
C PRO A 21 -6.54 -5.10 3.75
N LEU A 22 -7.07 -5.34 2.55
CA LEU A 22 -8.50 -5.22 2.28
C LEU A 22 -9.02 -6.60 1.88
N GLY A 23 -9.32 -7.43 2.88
CA GLY A 23 -9.64 -8.84 2.68
C GLY A 23 -8.39 -9.68 2.39
N SER A 24 -8.54 -10.77 1.63
CA SER A 24 -7.46 -11.73 1.33
C SER A 24 -6.81 -11.53 -0.03
N ASP A 25 -7.41 -10.73 -0.91
CA ASP A 25 -7.01 -10.62 -2.33
C ASP A 25 -6.46 -9.24 -2.71
N LYS A 26 -6.59 -8.23 -1.83
CA LYS A 26 -6.21 -6.85 -2.11
C LYS A 26 -5.54 -6.16 -0.94
N PHE A 27 -4.76 -5.14 -1.27
CA PHE A 27 -4.27 -4.12 -0.38
C PHE A 27 -4.93 -2.80 -0.74
N LEU A 28 -5.10 -1.94 0.25
CA LEU A 28 -5.30 -0.52 0.04
C LEU A 28 -3.94 0.13 0.30
N CYS A 29 -3.31 0.67 -0.75
CA CYS A 29 -1.95 1.22 -0.71
C CYS A 29 -1.99 2.74 -0.76
N GLU A 30 -1.20 3.42 0.06
CA GLU A 30 -1.08 4.87 0.03
C GLU A 30 0.04 5.34 -0.89
N GLU A 31 -0.25 6.33 -1.73
CA GLU A 31 0.68 6.93 -2.67
C GLU A 31 1.67 7.88 -1.99
N GLN A 32 2.95 7.85 -2.42
CA GLN A 32 4.01 8.73 -1.92
C GLN A 32 3.71 10.24 -2.08
N PHE A 33 2.79 10.61 -2.97
CA PHE A 33 2.41 12.01 -3.22
C PHE A 33 1.51 12.61 -2.14
N ALA A 34 1.10 11.85 -1.13
CA ALA A 34 0.60 12.39 0.13
C ALA A 34 1.77 13.06 0.89
N GLY A 35 2.29 14.17 0.35
CA GLY A 35 3.24 15.02 1.06
C GLY A 35 2.63 15.54 2.37
N GLU A 36 3.42 16.29 3.15
CA GLU A 36 3.08 16.87 4.47
C GLU A 36 1.72 17.60 4.55
N SER A 37 1.07 17.85 3.41
CA SER A 37 -0.25 18.44 3.24
C SER A 37 -1.44 17.53 3.61
N PHE A 38 -1.26 16.24 3.89
CA PHE A 38 -2.33 15.40 4.47
C PHE A 38 -2.09 15.18 5.97
N PRO A 39 -2.85 15.85 6.85
CA PRO A 39 -2.64 15.77 8.30
C PRO A 39 -3.29 14.51 8.84
N ASP A 40 -2.76 13.35 8.47
CA ASP A 40 -3.13 12.08 9.10
C ASP A 40 -1.91 11.42 9.75
N THR A 41 -1.27 12.19 10.63
CA THR A 41 -0.18 11.70 11.50
C THR A 41 -0.66 10.56 12.42
N ALA A 42 -1.99 10.43 12.61
CA ALA A 42 -2.63 9.39 13.40
C ALA A 42 -2.98 8.12 12.60
N ASN A 43 -2.91 8.15 11.26
CA ASN A 43 -3.28 7.06 10.36
C ASN A 43 -4.75 6.63 10.49
N GLU A 44 -5.63 7.55 10.85
CA GLU A 44 -7.02 7.28 11.21
C GLU A 44 -7.98 7.41 10.00
N PHE A 45 -7.53 7.96 8.86
CA PHE A 45 -8.39 8.21 7.70
C PHE A 45 -7.79 7.74 6.38
N TYR A 46 -8.56 6.92 5.64
CA TYR A 46 -8.26 6.61 4.24
C TYR A 46 -8.68 7.80 3.36
N GLY A 47 -7.70 8.59 2.92
CA GLY A 47 -7.89 9.77 2.07
C GLY A 47 -7.91 9.47 0.55
N PRO A 48 -7.93 10.51 -0.31
CA PRO A 48 -7.96 10.35 -1.77
C PRO A 48 -6.66 9.76 -2.36
N TYR A 49 -5.61 9.63 -1.55
CA TYR A 49 -4.29 9.11 -1.95
C TYR A 49 -4.13 7.61 -1.70
N TRP A 50 -5.23 6.88 -1.55
CA TRP A 50 -5.23 5.43 -1.34
C TRP A 50 -5.79 4.69 -2.56
N THR A 51 -4.98 3.77 -3.08
CA THR A 51 -5.27 3.00 -4.29
C THR A 51 -5.41 1.52 -3.96
N PRO A 52 -6.51 0.84 -4.36
CA PRO A 52 -6.64 -0.60 -4.19
C PRO A 52 -5.74 -1.35 -5.19
N VAL A 53 -4.88 -2.23 -4.66
CA VAL A 53 -3.91 -3.01 -5.44
C VAL A 53 -4.11 -4.50 -5.15
N PRO A 54 -4.19 -5.38 -6.16
CA PRO A 54 -4.22 -6.82 -5.94
C PRO A 54 -3.04 -7.30 -5.08
N ALA A 55 -3.28 -8.27 -4.20
CA ALA A 55 -2.29 -8.81 -3.26
C ALA A 55 -1.30 -9.78 -3.92
N THR A 56 -0.72 -9.35 -5.04
CA THR A 56 0.25 -10.11 -5.82
C THR A 56 1.53 -9.30 -5.99
N LYS A 57 2.67 -9.99 -6.07
CA LYS A 57 3.98 -9.34 -6.27
C LYS A 57 4.03 -8.49 -7.54
N VAL A 58 3.39 -8.94 -8.62
CA VAL A 58 3.37 -8.22 -9.90
C VAL A 58 2.59 -6.92 -9.77
N ALA A 59 1.38 -6.98 -9.21
CA ALA A 59 0.56 -5.78 -9.04
C ALA A 59 1.22 -4.74 -8.12
N VAL A 60 1.81 -5.19 -7.01
CA VAL A 60 2.56 -4.31 -6.09
C VAL A 60 3.76 -3.64 -6.78
N ARG A 61 4.52 -4.39 -7.58
CA ARG A 61 5.66 -3.83 -8.34
C ARG A 61 5.21 -2.82 -9.38
N ASN A 62 4.19 -3.13 -10.16
CA ASN A 62 3.65 -2.23 -11.18
C ASN A 62 3.14 -0.94 -10.54
N TRP A 63 2.48 -1.03 -9.39
CA TRP A 63 2.00 0.14 -8.64
C TRP A 63 3.16 1.00 -8.10
N LEU A 64 4.25 0.38 -7.63
CA LEU A 64 5.47 1.08 -7.22
C LEU A 64 6.29 1.65 -8.41
N GLY A 65 5.91 1.38 -9.66
CA GLY A 65 6.58 1.88 -10.86
C GLY A 65 7.74 1.00 -11.39
N TYR A 66 7.75 -0.30 -11.08
CA TYR A 66 8.75 -1.29 -11.55
C TYR A 66 8.25 -2.20 -12.68
#